data_AF-A0A742TIT2-F1
#
_entry.id   AF-A0A742TIT2-F1
#
_cell.length_a   1.000
_cell.length_b   1.000
_cell.length_c   1.000
_cell.angle_alpha   90.00
_cell.angle_beta   90.00
_cell.angle_gamma   90.00
#
_symmetry.space_group_name_H-M   'P 1'
#
loop_
_entity.id
_entity.type
_entity.pdbx_description
1 polymer ?
#
loop_
_entity_poly.entity_id
_entity_poly.type
_entity_poly.pdbx_seq_one_letter_code
_entity_poly.pdbx_strand_id
1 'polypeptide(L)'
;MSERKMKITEEAFSDYTGNMCRAVFTNSISNESLSERQQNYLAACLKAVPFTQTLTITPTSPSVLVGKTVQLKADITMSKSAGSFTWKSANAKIATVSTSGLVTGVAPGTVQITATDIETNLSETVELIVKPVSVEVAESPAA
;
A
#
# COMPACT_ATOMS: atom_id res chain seq x y z
N MET A 1 -42.51 -11.50 -1.12
CA MET A 1 -41.49 -12.19 -0.30
C MET A 1 -40.34 -12.57 -1.23
N SER A 2 -39.27 -11.76 -1.26
CA SER A 2 -38.17 -11.96 -2.19
C SER A 2 -36.95 -12.50 -1.45
N GLU A 3 -36.77 -13.82 -1.47
CA GLU A 3 -35.55 -14.44 -0.94
C GLU A 3 -34.47 -14.42 -2.02
N ARG A 4 -33.26 -14.00 -1.66
CA ARG A 4 -32.13 -13.91 -2.60
C ARG A 4 -30.85 -14.34 -1.91
N LYS A 5 -29.90 -14.80 -2.72
CA LYS A 5 -28.53 -15.05 -2.25
C LYS A 5 -27.86 -13.72 -1.95
N MET A 6 -27.24 -13.62 -0.79
CA MET A 6 -26.53 -12.42 -0.37
C MET A 6 -25.05 -12.56 -0.69
N LYS A 7 -24.48 -11.53 -1.32
CA LYS A 7 -23.05 -11.39 -1.55
C LYS A 7 -22.49 -10.45 -0.47
N ILE A 8 -21.52 -10.93 0.31
CA ILE A 8 -20.95 -10.20 1.46
C ILE A 8 -19.99 -9.10 1.00
N THR A 9 -19.20 -9.36 -0.05
CA THR A 9 -18.21 -8.43 -0.61
C THR A 9 -18.17 -8.56 -2.13
N GLU A 10 -17.92 -7.47 -2.86
CA GLU A 10 -17.75 -7.55 -4.32
C GLU A 10 -16.48 -8.31 -4.71
N GLU A 11 -15.43 -8.19 -3.90
CA GLU A 11 -14.19 -8.93 -4.02
C GLU A 11 -14.31 -10.27 -3.30
N ALA A 12 -14.24 -11.36 -4.07
CA ALA A 12 -14.25 -12.70 -3.52
C ALA A 12 -12.96 -12.93 -2.72
N PHE A 13 -13.08 -13.05 -1.40
CA PHE A 13 -12.09 -13.77 -0.61
C PHE A 13 -12.19 -15.23 -1.07
N SER A 14 -11.22 -15.69 -1.86
CA SER A 14 -11.21 -17.03 -2.45
C SER A 14 -11.20 -18.14 -1.39
N ASP A 15 -10.88 -17.79 -0.14
CA ASP A 15 -10.58 -18.75 0.91
C ASP A 15 -11.60 -18.69 2.06
N TYR A 16 -12.60 -17.79 2.00
CA TYR A 16 -13.62 -17.71 3.05
C TYR A 16 -14.72 -18.76 2.84
N THR A 17 -14.54 -19.91 3.50
CA THR A 17 -15.59 -20.89 3.75
C THR A 17 -15.89 -20.85 5.25
N GLY A 18 -17.09 -20.38 5.62
CA GLY A 18 -17.42 -20.15 7.02
C GLY A 18 -18.91 -20.02 7.27
N ASN A 19 -19.29 -20.18 8.54
CA ASN A 19 -20.66 -19.93 8.99
C ASN A 19 -20.75 -18.51 9.54
N MET A 20 -21.54 -17.65 8.89
CA MET A 20 -21.83 -16.30 9.36
C MET A 20 -23.33 -16.20 9.64
N CYS A 21 -23.70 -15.86 10.88
CA CYS A 21 -25.10 -15.78 11.32
C CYS A 21 -25.94 -17.04 11.00
N ARG A 22 -25.37 -18.24 11.22
CA ARG A 22 -26.00 -19.54 10.91
C ARG A 22 -26.26 -19.80 9.40
N ALA A 23 -25.75 -18.96 8.52
CA ALA A 23 -25.75 -19.20 7.09
C ALA A 23 -24.35 -19.60 6.62
N VAL A 24 -24.29 -20.59 5.73
CA VAL A 24 -23.04 -21.05 5.12
C VAL A 24 -22.72 -20.14 3.95
N PHE A 25 -21.48 -19.64 3.91
CA PHE A 25 -20.96 -18.88 2.78
C PHE A 25 -19.83 -19.64 2.09
N THR A 26 -19.86 -19.67 0.77
CA THR A 26 -18.77 -20.16 -0.08
C THR A 26 -18.41 -19.05 -1.06
N ASN A 27 -17.13 -18.67 -1.16
CA ASN A 27 -16.67 -17.56 -2.01
C ASN A 27 -17.45 -16.24 -1.76
N SER A 28 -17.72 -15.92 -0.50
CA SER A 28 -18.50 -14.74 -0.09
C SER A 28 -19.97 -14.69 -0.57
N ILE A 29 -20.53 -15.80 -1.04
CA ILE A 29 -21.94 -15.93 -1.47
C ILE A 29 -22.67 -16.89 -0.54
N SER A 30 -23.88 -16.54 -0.11
CA SER A 30 -24.71 -17.45 0.70
C SER A 30 -25.10 -18.68 -0.12
N ASN A 31 -24.88 -19.87 0.44
CA ASN A 31 -25.25 -21.12 -0.24
C ASN A 31 -26.77 -21.24 -0.43
N GLU A 32 -27.52 -20.71 0.54
CA GLU A 32 -28.98 -20.68 0.57
C GLU A 32 -29.54 -19.27 0.33
N SER A 33 -30.81 -19.21 -0.07
CA SER A 33 -31.57 -17.97 -0.16
C SER A 33 -31.91 -17.47 1.25
N LEU A 34 -31.58 -16.21 1.54
CA LEU A 34 -31.81 -15.61 2.85
C LEU A 34 -33.05 -14.73 2.81
N SER A 35 -33.82 -14.73 3.90
CA SER A 35 -34.93 -13.80 4.10
C SER A 35 -34.44 -12.36 4.21
N GLU A 36 -35.30 -11.39 3.89
CA GLU A 36 -34.99 -9.96 3.97
C GLU A 36 -34.51 -9.52 5.37
N ARG A 37 -35.04 -10.15 6.42
CA ARG A 37 -34.60 -9.93 7.81
C ARG A 37 -33.17 -10.41 8.04
N GLN A 38 -32.82 -11.58 7.52
CA GLN A 38 -31.46 -12.12 7.61
C GLN A 38 -30.48 -11.27 6.79
N GLN A 39 -30.88 -10.82 5.61
CA GLN A 39 -30.07 -9.91 4.77
C GLN A 39 -29.78 -8.60 5.49
N ASN A 40 -30.79 -7.97 6.11
CA ASN A 40 -30.62 -6.73 6.87
C ASN A 40 -29.73 -6.90 8.10
N TYR A 41 -29.85 -8.02 8.81
CA TYR A 41 -29.00 -8.29 9.98
C TYR A 41 -27.53 -8.49 9.58
N LEU A 42 -27.28 -9.27 8.52
CA LEU A 42 -25.95 -9.46 7.96
C LEU A 42 -25.37 -8.14 7.45
N ALA A 43 -26.14 -7.36 6.71
CA ALA A 43 -25.70 -6.06 6.18
C ALA A 43 -25.35 -5.08 7.30
N ALA A 44 -26.12 -5.06 8.39
CA ALA A 44 -25.82 -4.25 9.56
C ALA A 44 -24.53 -4.72 10.27
N CYS A 45 -24.34 -6.03 10.40
CA CYS A 45 -23.13 -6.60 11.01
C CYS A 45 -21.87 -6.30 10.17
N LEU A 46 -21.96 -6.42 8.85
CA LEU A 46 -20.89 -6.08 7.91
C LEU A 46 -20.52 -4.60 7.94
N LYS A 47 -21.52 -3.71 8.00
CA LYS A 47 -21.29 -2.27 8.13
C LYS A 47 -20.67 -1.87 9.47
N ALA A 48 -20.84 -2.69 10.51
CA ALA A 48 -20.29 -2.42 11.83
C ALA A 48 -18.79 -2.74 11.96
N VAL A 49 -18.20 -3.48 11.01
CA VAL A 49 -16.76 -3.74 10.98
C VAL A 49 -16.10 -2.74 10.02
N PRO A 50 -15.39 -1.71 10.53
CA PRO A 50 -14.64 -0.83 9.66
C PRO A 50 -13.48 -1.64 9.05
N PHE A 51 -13.56 -1.88 7.74
CA PHE A 51 -12.45 -2.43 6.99
C PHE A 51 -11.51 -1.26 6.64
N THR A 52 -10.44 -1.10 7.42
CA THR A 52 -9.42 -0.08 7.18
C THR A 52 -8.20 -0.74 6.55
N GLN A 53 -7.96 -0.43 5.28
CA GLN A 53 -6.70 -0.75 4.61
C GLN A 53 -5.64 0.25 5.07
N THR A 54 -4.43 -0.23 5.38
CA THR A 54 -3.32 0.63 5.79
C THR A 54 -2.12 0.40 4.90
N LEU A 55 -1.62 1.47 4.27
CA LEU A 55 -0.36 1.47 3.54
C LEU A 55 0.77 1.66 4.54
N THR A 56 1.88 0.95 4.34
CA THR A 56 3.13 1.10 5.09
C THR A 56 4.33 1.16 4.16
N ILE A 57 5.22 2.14 4.34
CA ILE A 57 6.50 2.24 3.61
C ILE A 57 7.66 1.82 4.50
N THR A 58 8.50 0.90 4.01
CA THR A 58 9.72 0.43 4.68
C THR A 58 10.96 0.72 3.84
N PRO A 59 12.04 1.24 4.46
CA PRO A 59 12.11 1.75 5.84
C PRO A 59 11.37 3.10 5.99
N THR A 60 10.96 3.44 7.22
CA THR A 60 10.25 4.69 7.54
C THR A 60 11.15 5.93 7.56
N SER A 61 12.47 5.75 7.67
CA SER A 61 13.48 6.82 7.64
C SER A 61 14.71 6.42 6.82
N PRO A 62 14.55 6.24 5.50
CA PRO A 62 15.66 5.91 4.61
C PRO A 62 16.69 7.05 4.58
N SER A 63 17.97 6.69 4.56
CA SER A 63 19.04 7.64 4.24
C SER A 63 19.95 7.07 3.17
N VAL A 64 20.40 7.92 2.26
CA VAL A 64 21.22 7.55 1.11
C VAL A 64 22.35 8.55 0.93
N LEU A 65 23.50 8.10 0.43
CA LEU A 65 24.57 9.02 0.05
C LEU A 65 24.32 9.58 -1.35
N VAL A 66 24.83 10.77 -1.63
CA VAL A 66 24.85 11.30 -3.01
C VAL A 66 25.51 10.29 -3.96
N GLY A 67 24.84 9.99 -5.07
CA GLY A 67 25.27 9.00 -6.06
C GLY A 67 25.00 7.54 -5.69
N LYS A 68 24.41 7.26 -4.52
CA LYS A 68 23.98 5.91 -4.11
C LYS A 68 22.47 5.76 -4.27
N THR A 69 22.03 4.50 -4.19
CA THR A 69 20.61 4.14 -4.27
C THR A 69 20.14 3.47 -2.99
N VAL A 70 18.84 3.59 -2.70
CA VAL A 70 18.14 2.89 -1.62
C VAL A 70 16.82 2.35 -2.16
N GLN A 71 16.49 1.11 -1.81
CA GLN A 71 15.25 0.48 -2.23
C GLN A 71 14.18 0.78 -1.18
N LEU A 72 13.07 1.39 -1.59
CA LEU A 72 11.86 1.51 -0.78
C LEU A 72 10.91 0.38 -1.13
N LYS A 73 10.19 -0.08 -0.12
CA LYS A 73 9.14 -1.07 -0.26
C LYS A 73 7.86 -0.50 0.33
N ALA A 74 6.77 -0.57 -0.43
CA ALA A 74 5.44 -0.24 0.04
C ALA A 74 4.65 -1.54 0.14
N ASP A 75 3.93 -1.70 1.25
CA ASP A 75 3.10 -2.87 1.52
C ASP A 75 1.75 -2.39 2.09
N ILE A 76 0.64 -2.99 1.64
CA ILE A 76 -0.70 -2.68 2.13
C ILE A 76 -1.19 -3.85 2.97
N THR A 77 -1.55 -3.55 4.22
CA THR A 77 -2.17 -4.54 5.09
C THR A 77 -3.65 -4.65 4.76
N MET A 78 -4.18 -5.88 4.72
CA MET A 78 -5.56 -6.19 4.32
C MET A 78 -5.91 -5.89 2.86
N SER A 79 -4.94 -5.84 1.93
CA SER A 79 -5.23 -5.89 0.48
C SER A 79 -4.84 -7.26 -0.09
N LYS A 80 -5.63 -7.75 -1.05
CA LYS A 80 -5.39 -9.03 -1.74
C LYS A 80 -4.22 -8.94 -2.72
N SER A 81 -3.87 -7.74 -3.14
CA SER A 81 -2.78 -7.46 -4.07
C SER A 81 -1.82 -6.50 -3.40
N ALA A 82 -0.53 -6.84 -3.35
CA ALA A 82 0.53 -5.83 -3.27
C ALA A 82 0.47 -5.05 -4.60
N GLY A 83 -0.46 -4.09 -4.63
CA GLY A 83 -0.87 -3.35 -5.81
C GLY A 83 0.31 -2.60 -6.40
N SER A 84 0.27 -2.39 -7.71
CA SER A 84 1.29 -1.59 -8.39
C SER A 84 1.34 -0.20 -7.76
N PHE A 85 2.45 0.13 -7.09
CA PHE A 85 2.62 1.44 -6.45
C PHE A 85 3.18 2.45 -7.42
N THR A 86 2.66 3.67 -7.37
CA THR A 86 3.24 4.82 -8.04
C THR A 86 4.07 5.62 -7.04
N TRP A 87 5.33 5.89 -7.40
CA TRP A 87 6.25 6.63 -6.57
C TRP A 87 6.49 8.02 -7.13
N LYS A 88 6.53 9.03 -6.24
CA LYS A 88 6.81 10.42 -6.61
C LYS A 88 7.77 11.05 -5.62
N SER A 89 8.82 11.69 -6.15
CA SER A 89 9.73 12.52 -5.35
C SER A 89 9.24 13.96 -5.35
N ALA A 90 9.25 14.61 -4.18
CA ALA A 90 8.95 16.03 -4.04
C ALA A 90 10.01 16.91 -4.72
N ASN A 91 11.26 16.44 -4.83
CA ASN A 91 12.34 17.20 -5.43
C ASN A 91 13.39 16.30 -6.12
N ALA A 92 13.26 16.17 -7.44
CA ALA A 92 14.18 15.41 -8.29
C ALA A 92 15.62 15.95 -8.30
N LYS A 93 15.86 17.19 -7.86
CA LYS A 93 17.22 17.75 -7.73
C LYS A 93 17.95 17.20 -6.50
N ILE A 94 17.22 16.72 -5.49
CA ILE A 94 17.77 16.14 -4.25
C ILE A 94 17.81 14.62 -4.36
N ALA A 95 16.69 13.99 -4.73
CA ALA A 95 16.64 12.56 -5.03
C ALA A 95 15.58 12.23 -6.08
N THR A 96 15.86 11.23 -6.91
CA THR A 96 14.90 10.67 -7.87
C THR A 96 14.41 9.31 -7.40
N VAL A 97 13.16 8.95 -7.72
CA VAL A 97 12.59 7.64 -7.42
C VAL A 97 12.06 7.01 -8.70
N SER A 98 12.33 5.73 -8.88
CA SER A 98 11.83 4.94 -10.01
C SER A 98 10.47 4.31 -9.70
N THR A 99 9.82 3.75 -10.72
CA THR A 99 8.53 3.06 -10.58
C THR A 99 8.58 1.84 -9.68
N SER A 100 9.76 1.22 -9.50
CA SER A 100 9.95 0.10 -8.58
C SER A 100 10.25 0.53 -7.15
N GLY A 101 10.24 1.82 -6.83
CA GLY A 101 10.61 2.33 -5.50
C GLY A 101 12.13 2.42 -5.27
N LEU A 102 12.96 2.26 -6.31
CA LEU A 102 14.40 2.50 -6.19
C LEU A 102 14.67 4.01 -6.21
N VAL A 103 15.23 4.51 -5.13
CA VAL A 103 15.54 5.93 -4.92
C VAL A 103 17.02 6.18 -5.12
N THR A 104 17.39 7.25 -5.82
CA THR A 104 18.78 7.66 -6.08
C THR A 104 19.03 9.05 -5.51
N GLY A 105 20.07 9.19 -4.68
CA GLY A 105 20.49 10.49 -4.15
C GLY A 105 21.25 11.30 -5.21
N VAL A 106 20.81 12.53 -5.48
CA VAL A 106 21.42 13.44 -6.46
C VAL A 106 22.20 14.56 -5.77
N ALA A 107 21.65 15.15 -4.70
CA ALA A 107 22.28 16.24 -3.97
C ALA A 107 21.97 16.11 -2.46
N PRO A 108 22.84 16.61 -1.57
CA PRO A 108 22.60 16.53 -0.14
C PRO A 108 21.38 17.37 0.25
N GLY A 109 20.53 16.83 1.13
CA GLY A 109 19.30 17.48 1.56
C GLY A 109 18.24 16.47 1.99
N THR A 110 17.09 16.98 2.45
CA THR A 110 15.91 16.17 2.77
C THR A 110 14.88 16.28 1.66
N VAL A 111 14.23 15.16 1.33
CA VAL A 111 13.19 15.12 0.31
C VAL A 111 12.10 14.12 0.71
N GLN A 112 10.85 14.51 0.49
CA GLN A 112 9.72 13.63 0.72
C GLN A 112 9.45 12.78 -0.52
N ILE A 113 9.19 11.50 -0.30
CA ILE A 113 8.80 10.55 -1.33
C ILE A 113 7.40 10.05 -0.98
N THR A 114 6.49 10.13 -1.94
CA THR A 114 5.11 9.66 -1.81
C THR A 114 4.95 8.36 -2.57
N ALA A 115 4.41 7.33 -1.92
CA ALA A 115 3.90 6.13 -2.57
C ALA A 115 2.38 6.22 -2.62
N THR A 116 1.80 6.00 -3.79
CA THR A 116 0.34 5.95 -3.99
C THR A 116 -0.03 4.63 -4.64
N ASP A 117 -0.93 3.90 -3.99
CA ASP A 117 -1.49 2.67 -4.52
C ASP A 117 -2.54 2.95 -5.60
N ILE A 118 -2.46 2.23 -6.71
CA ILE A 118 -3.34 2.45 -7.87
C ILE A 118 -4.74 1.89 -7.63
N GLU A 119 -4.88 0.80 -6.86
CA GLU A 119 -6.18 0.15 -6.64
C GLU A 119 -7.01 0.90 -5.61
N THR A 120 -6.43 1.17 -4.45
CA THR A 120 -7.11 1.73 -3.29
C THR A 120 -7.04 3.27 -3.22
N ASN A 121 -6.22 3.90 -4.07
CA ASN A 121 -5.89 5.34 -3.99
C ASN A 121 -5.33 5.78 -2.63
N LEU A 122 -4.84 4.84 -1.81
CA LEU A 122 -4.14 5.15 -0.58
C LEU A 122 -2.77 5.76 -0.90
N SER A 123 -2.39 6.77 -0.13
CA SER A 123 -1.09 7.42 -0.28
C SER A 123 -0.39 7.52 1.07
N GLU A 124 0.93 7.32 1.04
CA GLU A 124 1.78 7.48 2.21
C GLU A 124 3.06 8.19 1.81
N THR A 125 3.63 8.92 2.75
CA THR A 125 4.84 9.71 2.55
C THR A 125 5.95 9.25 3.47
N VAL A 126 7.16 9.22 2.93
CA VAL A 126 8.38 8.90 3.66
C VAL A 126 9.40 10.02 3.46
N GLU A 127 10.10 10.39 4.52
CA GLU A 127 11.16 11.39 4.46
C GLU A 127 12.51 10.72 4.20
N LEU A 128 13.16 11.07 3.09
CA LEU A 128 14.48 10.59 2.72
C LEU A 128 15.54 11.65 3.04
N ILE A 129 16.60 11.22 3.72
CA ILE A 129 17.77 12.06 4.00
C ILE A 129 18.91 11.69 3.05
N VAL A 130 19.27 12.60 2.16
CA VAL A 130 20.45 12.46 1.30
C VAL A 130 21.67 13.06 2.01
N LYS A 131 22.59 12.22 2.45
CA LYS A 131 23.85 12.62 3.05
C LYS A 131 24.87 12.99 1.97
N PRO A 132 25.67 14.05 2.16
CA PRO A 132 26.75 14.37 1.23
C PRO A 132 27.75 13.22 1.20
N VAL A 133 28.23 12.87 0.01
CA VAL A 133 29.42 12.04 -0.09
C VAL A 133 30.60 12.95 0.27
N SER A 134 31.37 12.58 1.30
CA SER A 134 32.62 13.27 1.58
C SER A 134 33.58 12.88 0.48
N VAL A 135 33.65 13.70 -0.58
CA VAL A 135 34.72 13.59 -1.56
C VAL A 135 35.96 14.13 -0.86
N GLU A 136 36.82 13.25 -0.38
CA GLU A 136 38.21 13.60 -0.18
C GLU A 136 38.75 13.85 -1.61
N VAL A 137 38.77 15.12 -2.01
CA VAL A 137 39.33 15.55 -3.28
C VAL A 137 40.82 15.30 -3.18
N ALA A 138 41.28 14.14 -3.67
CA ALA A 138 42.66 14.04 -4.11
C ALA A 138 42.76 14.93 -5.35
N GLU A 139 43.11 16.21 -5.14
CA GLU A 139 43.67 17.04 -6.19
C GLU A 139 44.83 16.25 -6.80
N SER A 140 44.67 15.80 -8.05
CA SER A 140 45.81 15.37 -8.85
C SER A 140 46.61 16.63 -9.18
N PRO A 141 47.86 16.77 -8.70
CA PRO A 141 48.66 17.92 -9.07
C PRO A 141 48.99 17.83 -10.56
N ALA A 142 48.84 18.97 -11.24
CA ALA A 142 49.22 19.16 -12.63
C ALA A 142 50.70 18.82 -12.84
N ALA A 143 51.00 18.20 -13.98
CA ALA A 143 52.34 18.15 -14.58
C ALA A 143 52.20 18.34 -16.10
#